data_AF-A0A971GZ00-F1
#
_entry.id   AF-A0A971GZ00-F1
#
_cell.length_a   1.000
_cell.length_b   1.000
_cell.length_c   1.000
_cell.angle_alpha   90.00
_cell.angle_beta   90.00
_cell.angle_gamma   90.00
#
_symmetry.space_group_name_H-M   'P 1'
#
loop_
_entity.id
_entity.type
_entity.pdbx_description
1 polymer ?
#
loop_
_entity_poly.entity_id
_entity_poly.type
_entity_poly.pdbx_seq_one_letter_code
_entity_poly.pdbx_strand_id
1 'polypeptide(L)'
;MMPLISNITAYSKMQFNEFKFRKRMGLISKEANNIFNNLENNDIKVINEGNEKIKKHKIQGIMNRLRSGKELSFGEIEFLRKNSPNSYAKAVKAMRERKSYIRETKTYITRKEADNAYIIRTNGHMARAWSMVSCGKGDISEEVDTIKIEVAAVRDEYIKFKGSKKYKKLKDKELKKGKKSRN
;
A
#
# COMPACT_ATOMS: atom_id res chain seq x y z
N MET A 1 21.08 20.01 -35.33
CA MET A 1 20.05 19.42 -34.44
C MET A 1 19.74 18.01 -34.95
N MET A 2 20.24 16.97 -34.30
CA MET A 2 19.88 15.55 -34.51
C MET A 2 20.14 14.79 -33.18
N PRO A 3 19.22 13.93 -32.70
CA PRO A 3 19.36 13.30 -31.39
C PRO A 3 20.25 12.04 -31.47
N LEU A 4 21.53 12.19 -31.12
CA LEU A 4 22.53 11.11 -31.05
C LEU A 4 22.13 9.92 -30.15
N ILE A 5 21.22 10.14 -29.20
CA ILE A 5 20.78 9.11 -28.24
C ILE A 5 19.92 8.02 -28.91
N SER A 6 19.19 8.34 -30.00
CA SER A 6 18.33 7.38 -30.71
C SER A 6 19.13 6.39 -31.59
N ASN A 7 20.27 6.83 -32.13
CA ASN A 7 21.10 6.02 -33.03
C ASN A 7 21.92 4.96 -32.31
N ILE A 8 22.37 5.26 -31.07
CA ILE A 8 23.12 4.29 -30.25
C ILE A 8 22.26 3.07 -29.94
N THR A 9 20.96 3.26 -29.66
CA THR A 9 20.05 2.14 -29.37
C THR A 9 19.76 1.29 -30.61
N ALA A 10 19.67 1.91 -31.79
CA ALA A 10 19.42 1.22 -33.06
C ALA A 10 20.62 0.39 -33.51
N TYR A 11 21.83 0.97 -33.44
CA TYR A 11 23.07 0.30 -33.83
C TYR A 11 23.36 -0.94 -32.97
N SER A 12 23.25 -0.82 -31.63
CA SER A 12 23.43 -1.95 -30.71
C SER A 12 22.41 -3.07 -30.98
N LYS A 13 21.17 -2.72 -31.32
CA LYS A 13 20.12 -3.69 -31.65
C LYS A 13 20.40 -4.42 -32.98
N MET A 14 20.98 -3.71 -33.95
CA MET A 14 21.36 -4.28 -35.24
C MET A 14 22.54 -5.25 -35.11
N GLN A 15 23.58 -4.87 -34.36
CA GLN A 15 24.72 -5.75 -34.06
C GLN A 15 24.30 -7.02 -33.32
N PHE A 16 23.37 -6.91 -32.37
CA PHE A 16 22.83 -8.05 -31.65
C PHE A 16 22.04 -9.01 -32.54
N ASN A 17 21.24 -8.48 -33.47
CA ASN A 17 20.51 -9.28 -34.45
C ASN A 17 21.44 -9.99 -35.44
N GLU A 18 22.48 -9.31 -35.90
CA GLU A 18 23.50 -9.88 -36.79
C GLU A 18 24.25 -11.03 -36.10
N PHE A 19 24.60 -10.85 -34.82
CA PHE A 19 25.23 -11.91 -34.03
C PHE A 19 24.29 -13.11 -33.85
N LYS A 20 23.01 -12.89 -33.52
CA LYS A 20 22.01 -13.98 -33.42
C LYS A 20 21.85 -14.76 -34.71
N PHE A 21 21.93 -14.08 -35.86
CA PHE A 21 21.90 -14.72 -37.17
C PHE A 21 23.15 -15.58 -37.39
N ARG A 22 24.36 -15.03 -37.16
CA ARG A 22 25.62 -15.77 -37.27
C ARG A 22 25.67 -17.01 -36.36
N LYS A 23 25.10 -16.91 -35.14
CA LYS A 23 24.95 -18.04 -34.19
C LYS A 23 24.10 -19.16 -34.77
N ARG A 24 22.93 -18.83 -35.31
CA ARG A 24 22.01 -19.80 -35.95
C ARG A 24 22.63 -20.48 -37.16
N MET A 25 23.46 -19.75 -37.90
CA MET A 25 24.19 -20.29 -39.05
C MET A 25 25.46 -21.08 -38.67
N GLY A 26 25.78 -21.21 -37.37
CA GLY A 26 26.97 -21.94 -36.92
C GLY A 26 28.29 -21.24 -37.22
N LEU A 27 28.27 -19.95 -37.59
CA LEU A 27 29.44 -19.16 -38.03
C LEU A 27 30.21 -18.53 -36.86
N ILE A 28 29.97 -18.98 -35.63
CA ILE A 28 30.56 -18.41 -34.42
C ILE A 28 31.37 -19.50 -33.70
N SER A 29 32.58 -19.15 -33.28
CA SER A 29 33.45 -20.06 -32.52
C SER A 29 32.80 -20.49 -31.20
N LYS A 30 33.19 -21.66 -30.68
CA LYS A 30 32.69 -22.16 -29.38
C LYS A 30 32.99 -21.17 -28.23
N GLU A 31 34.15 -20.51 -28.28
CA GLU A 31 34.55 -19.48 -27.32
C GLU A 31 33.68 -18.21 -27.38
N ALA A 32 33.43 -17.69 -28.59
CA ALA A 32 32.55 -16.54 -28.77
C ALA A 32 31.09 -16.86 -28.40
N ASN A 33 30.64 -18.09 -28.61
CA ASN A 33 29.34 -18.56 -28.14
C ASN A 33 29.24 -18.59 -26.61
N ASN A 34 30.27 -19.06 -25.91
CA ASN A 34 30.29 -19.08 -24.44
C ASN A 34 30.31 -17.66 -23.86
N ILE A 35 31.12 -16.76 -24.43
CA ILE A 35 31.16 -15.35 -24.02
C ILE A 35 29.80 -14.69 -24.20
N PHE A 36 29.14 -14.90 -25.35
CA PHE A 36 27.82 -14.33 -25.62
C PHE A 36 26.72 -14.92 -24.73
N ASN A 37 26.72 -16.23 -24.49
CA ASN A 37 25.77 -16.83 -23.56
C ASN A 37 25.93 -16.25 -22.14
N ASN A 38 27.17 -16.03 -21.69
CA ASN A 38 27.43 -15.39 -20.39
C ASN A 38 26.97 -13.93 -20.35
N LEU A 39 27.17 -13.16 -21.43
CA LEU A 39 26.65 -11.80 -21.57
C LEU A 39 25.12 -11.76 -21.58
N GLU A 40 24.47 -12.60 -22.40
CA GLU A 40 22.99 -12.69 -22.48
C GLU A 40 22.40 -13.10 -21.13
N ASN A 41 23.02 -14.04 -20.42
CA ASN A 41 22.60 -14.44 -19.07
C ASN A 41 22.80 -13.32 -18.04
N ASN A 42 23.89 -12.55 -18.13
CA ASN A 42 24.12 -11.40 -17.26
C ASN A 42 23.15 -10.25 -17.54
N ASP A 43 22.88 -9.93 -18.80
CA ASP A 43 21.90 -8.91 -19.19
C ASP A 43 20.49 -9.28 -18.72
N ILE A 44 20.08 -10.55 -18.90
CA ILE A 44 18.80 -11.07 -18.38
C ILE A 44 18.75 -10.96 -16.86
N LYS A 45 19.86 -11.26 -16.15
CA LYS A 45 19.95 -11.12 -14.70
C LYS A 45 19.78 -9.66 -14.26
N VAL A 46 20.47 -8.72 -14.92
CA VAL A 46 20.37 -7.28 -14.64
C VAL A 46 18.95 -6.77 -14.89
N ILE A 47 18.31 -7.20 -15.98
CA ILE A 47 16.91 -6.85 -16.30
C ILE A 47 15.95 -7.40 -15.23
N ASN A 48 16.14 -8.66 -14.82
CA ASN A 48 15.31 -9.29 -13.78
C ASN A 48 15.49 -8.60 -12.42
N GLU A 49 16.72 -8.26 -12.04
CA GLU A 49 17.01 -7.49 -10.83
C GLU A 49 16.40 -6.09 -10.89
N GLY A 50 16.46 -5.42 -12.04
CA GLY A 50 15.80 -4.14 -12.29
C GLY A 50 14.27 -4.23 -12.10
N ASN A 51 13.65 -5.26 -12.67
CA ASN A 51 12.22 -5.51 -12.54
C ASN A 51 11.80 -5.80 -11.10
N GLU A 52 12.57 -6.59 -10.36
CA GLU A 52 12.30 -6.87 -8.94
C GLU A 52 12.47 -5.62 -8.07
N LYS A 53 13.44 -4.74 -8.36
CA LYS A 53 13.57 -3.45 -7.67
C LYS A 53 12.36 -2.56 -7.93
N ILE A 54 11.92 -2.43 -9.18
CA ILE A 54 10.72 -1.64 -9.54
C ILE A 54 9.48 -2.18 -8.82
N LYS A 55 9.31 -3.51 -8.80
CA LYS A 55 8.22 -4.18 -8.10
C LYS A 55 8.25 -3.89 -6.59
N LYS A 56 9.41 -4.03 -5.94
CA LYS A 56 9.57 -3.70 -4.51
C LYS A 56 9.24 -2.24 -4.21
N HIS A 57 9.73 -1.30 -5.04
CA HIS A 57 9.39 0.13 -4.89
C HIS A 57 7.89 0.39 -5.02
N LYS A 58 7.23 -0.27 -5.97
CA LYS A 58 5.78 -0.14 -6.15
C LYS A 58 5.00 -0.71 -4.96
N ILE A 59 5.39 -1.89 -4.45
CA ILE A 59 4.79 -2.47 -3.23
C ILE A 59 4.96 -1.50 -2.06
N GLN A 60 6.18 -0.97 -1.86
CA GLN A 60 6.45 -0.01 -0.79
C GLN A 60 5.60 1.25 -0.91
N GLY A 61 5.44 1.80 -2.12
CA GLY A 61 4.58 2.95 -2.38
C GLY A 61 3.13 2.69 -1.98
N ILE A 62 2.60 1.52 -2.34
CA ILE A 62 1.25 1.10 -1.95
C ILE A 62 1.14 0.94 -0.43
N MET A 63 2.12 0.32 0.23
CA MET A 63 2.12 0.16 1.69
C MET A 63 2.20 1.51 2.41
N ASN A 64 2.98 2.46 1.90
CA ASN A 64 3.04 3.81 2.46
C ASN A 64 1.69 4.54 2.33
N ARG A 65 0.95 4.35 1.22
CA ARG A 65 -0.42 4.85 1.09
C ARG A 65 -1.33 4.25 2.16
N LEU A 66 -1.29 2.94 2.36
CA LEU A 66 -2.05 2.27 3.42
C LEU A 66 -1.70 2.79 4.82
N ARG A 67 -0.41 2.96 5.14
CA ARG A 67 0.03 3.53 6.42
C ARG A 67 -0.41 4.97 6.64
N SER A 68 -0.56 5.74 5.56
CA SER A 68 -1.18 7.08 5.62
C SER A 68 -2.70 7.05 5.74
N GLY A 69 -3.31 5.85 5.72
CA GLY A 69 -4.75 5.68 5.79
C GLY A 69 -5.46 5.99 4.47
N LYS A 70 -4.79 5.98 3.32
CA LYS A 70 -5.45 6.23 2.03
C LYS A 70 -6.04 4.96 1.45
N GLU A 71 -7.13 5.12 0.71
CA GLU A 71 -7.70 4.04 -0.11
C GLU A 71 -6.77 3.66 -1.25
N LEU A 72 -6.78 2.36 -1.55
CA LEU A 72 -6.13 1.80 -2.71
C LEU A 72 -7.11 1.69 -3.86
N SER A 73 -6.62 1.99 -5.06
CA SER A 73 -7.33 1.69 -6.30
C SER A 73 -7.44 0.18 -6.52
N PHE A 74 -8.42 -0.22 -7.34
CA PHE A 74 -8.56 -1.63 -7.76
C PHE A 74 -7.27 -2.19 -8.37
N GLY A 75 -6.58 -1.39 -9.20
CA GLY A 75 -5.31 -1.78 -9.80
C GLY A 75 -4.19 -2.00 -8.78
N GLU A 76 -4.11 -1.20 -7.72
CA GLU A 76 -3.14 -1.39 -6.63
C GLU A 76 -3.46 -2.66 -5.81
N ILE A 77 -4.74 -2.94 -5.56
CA ILE A 77 -5.19 -4.13 -4.84
C ILE A 77 -4.86 -5.40 -5.64
N GLU A 78 -5.22 -5.44 -6.92
CA GLU A 78 -4.88 -6.57 -7.80
C GLU A 78 -3.36 -6.74 -7.96
N PHE A 79 -2.61 -5.64 -8.00
CA PHE A 79 -1.16 -5.68 -8.04
C PHE A 79 -0.59 -6.35 -6.78
N LEU A 80 -1.06 -5.97 -5.58
CA LEU A 80 -0.66 -6.63 -4.34
C LEU A 80 -1.06 -8.11 -4.33
N ARG A 81 -2.27 -8.45 -4.76
CA ARG A 81 -2.76 -9.84 -4.80
C ARG A 81 -1.83 -10.76 -5.58
N LYS A 82 -1.30 -10.28 -6.71
CA LYS A 82 -0.39 -11.03 -7.59
C LYS A 82 1.06 -11.04 -7.11
N ASN A 83 1.53 -9.96 -6.49
CA ASN A 83 2.97 -9.74 -6.26
C ASN A 83 3.41 -9.81 -4.79
N SER A 84 2.50 -9.61 -3.84
CA SER A 84 2.75 -9.67 -2.40
C SER A 84 1.48 -10.06 -1.63
N PRO A 85 1.19 -11.37 -1.49
CA PRO A 85 0.00 -11.86 -0.80
C PRO A 85 -0.13 -11.38 0.65
N ASN A 86 1.00 -11.24 1.35
CA ASN A 86 1.03 -10.71 2.71
C ASN A 86 0.57 -9.24 2.76
N SER A 87 1.15 -8.37 1.91
CA SER A 87 0.72 -6.97 1.79
C SER A 87 -0.75 -6.85 1.38
N TYR A 88 -1.23 -7.75 0.51
CA TYR A 88 -2.65 -7.82 0.13
C TYR A 88 -3.54 -8.14 1.33
N ALA A 89 -3.17 -9.10 2.17
CA ALA A 89 -3.93 -9.43 3.37
C ALA A 89 -4.05 -8.23 4.33
N LYS A 90 -2.97 -7.45 4.50
CA LYS A 90 -2.98 -6.20 5.28
C LYS A 90 -3.94 -5.17 4.67
N ALA A 91 -3.92 -5.00 3.35
CA ALA A 91 -4.83 -4.10 2.63
C ALA A 91 -6.30 -4.48 2.83
N VAL A 92 -6.63 -5.78 2.71
CA VAL A 92 -8.00 -6.28 2.87
C VAL A 92 -8.53 -6.02 4.29
N LYS A 93 -7.70 -6.24 5.32
CA LYS A 93 -8.05 -5.93 6.71
C LYS A 93 -8.37 -4.44 6.89
N ALA A 94 -7.53 -3.56 6.36
CA ALA A 94 -7.74 -2.11 6.38
C ALA A 94 -9.05 -1.69 5.68
N MET A 95 -9.35 -2.29 4.52
CA MET A 95 -10.59 -2.04 3.79
C MET A 95 -11.82 -2.49 4.55
N ARG A 96 -11.76 -3.67 5.20
CA ARG A 96 -12.84 -4.20 6.02
C ARG A 96 -13.10 -3.28 7.21
N GLU A 97 -12.05 -2.85 7.90
CA GLU A 97 -12.14 -1.97 9.06
C GLU A 97 -12.74 -0.61 8.67
N ARG A 98 -12.26 -0.01 7.58
CA ARG A 98 -12.83 1.22 7.03
C ARG A 98 -14.32 1.07 6.74
N LYS A 99 -14.72 0.03 6.00
CA LYS A 99 -16.13 -0.22 5.66
C LYS A 99 -16.99 -0.39 6.91
N SER A 100 -16.46 -1.07 7.93
CA SER A 100 -17.12 -1.22 9.23
C SER A 100 -17.37 0.14 9.89
N TYR A 101 -16.33 0.98 9.98
CA TYR A 101 -16.44 2.32 10.55
C TYR A 101 -17.39 3.23 9.75
N ILE A 102 -17.35 3.20 8.41
CA ILE A 102 -18.31 3.93 7.56
C ILE A 102 -19.75 3.55 7.89
N ARG A 103 -20.05 2.27 8.08
CA ARG A 103 -21.41 1.82 8.42
C ARG A 103 -21.85 2.38 9.76
N GLU A 104 -20.96 2.37 10.75
CA GLU A 104 -21.26 2.88 12.08
C GLU A 104 -21.41 4.40 12.13
N THR A 105 -20.61 5.16 11.37
CA THR A 105 -20.77 6.61 11.29
C THR A 105 -22.15 7.04 10.79
N LYS A 106 -22.89 6.13 10.14
CA LYS A 106 -24.24 6.41 9.70
C LYS A 106 -25.25 6.44 10.85
N THR A 107 -25.00 5.75 11.95
CA THR A 107 -25.93 5.59 13.08
C THR A 107 -25.75 6.66 14.16
N TYR A 108 -24.63 7.37 14.18
CA TYR A 108 -24.37 8.39 15.21
C TYR A 108 -25.39 9.54 15.18
N ILE A 109 -25.85 9.93 16.36
CA ILE A 109 -26.87 10.96 16.56
C ILE A 109 -26.25 12.27 17.06
N THR A 110 -25.20 12.16 17.87
CA THR A 110 -24.52 13.33 18.48
C THR A 110 -23.05 13.41 18.10
N ARG A 111 -22.49 14.63 18.10
CA ARG A 111 -21.04 14.82 17.84
C ARG A 111 -20.17 14.10 18.87
N LYS A 112 -20.54 14.21 20.15
CA LYS A 112 -19.83 13.54 21.26
C LYS A 112 -19.81 12.02 21.12
N GLU A 113 -20.91 11.44 20.65
CA GLU A 113 -20.99 10.00 20.38
C GLU A 113 -20.01 9.61 19.26
N ALA A 114 -19.99 10.35 18.15
CA ALA A 114 -19.06 10.10 17.06
C ALA A 114 -17.58 10.20 17.49
N ASP A 115 -17.24 11.25 18.25
CA ASP A 115 -15.88 11.46 18.76
C ASP A 115 -15.48 10.37 19.75
N ASN A 116 -16.37 9.98 20.67
CA ASN A 116 -16.12 8.90 21.60
C ASN A 116 -15.97 7.55 20.89
N ALA A 117 -16.80 7.26 19.89
CA ALA A 117 -16.71 6.01 19.14
C ALA A 117 -15.38 5.89 18.37
N TYR A 118 -14.91 6.99 17.79
CA TYR A 118 -13.57 7.07 17.20
C TYR A 118 -12.48 6.73 18.22
N ILE A 119 -12.48 7.43 19.37
CA ILE A 119 -11.47 7.24 20.44
C ILE A 119 -11.46 5.79 20.95
N ILE A 120 -12.64 5.23 21.24
CA ILE A 120 -12.79 3.86 21.73
C ILE A 120 -12.22 2.87 20.71
N ARG A 121 -12.55 3.05 19.42
CA ARG A 121 -12.06 2.18 18.35
C ARG A 121 -10.55 2.24 18.20
N THR A 122 -9.96 3.44 18.13
CA THR A 122 -8.51 3.58 17.98
C THR A 122 -7.77 3.07 19.22
N ASN A 123 -8.28 3.35 20.42
CA ASN A 123 -7.68 2.87 21.66
C ASN A 123 -7.78 1.35 21.79
N GLY A 124 -8.88 0.73 21.36
CA GLY A 124 -9.01 -0.72 21.34
C GLY A 124 -7.96 -1.40 20.45
N HIS A 125 -7.72 -0.84 19.26
CA HIS A 125 -6.65 -1.31 18.38
C HIS A 125 -5.26 -1.12 19.00
N MET A 126 -4.99 0.05 19.56
CA MET A 126 -3.71 0.33 20.21
C MET A 126 -3.48 -0.54 21.44
N ALA A 127 -4.51 -0.83 22.23
CA ALA A 127 -4.44 -1.75 23.36
C ALA A 127 -4.11 -3.17 22.90
N ARG A 128 -4.69 -3.63 21.79
CA ARG A 128 -4.33 -4.92 21.18
C ARG A 128 -2.86 -4.94 20.73
N ALA A 129 -2.39 -3.88 20.08
CA ALA A 129 -0.98 -3.78 19.69
C ALA A 129 -0.05 -3.78 20.92
N TRP A 130 -0.41 -3.02 21.96
CA TRP A 130 0.37 -2.95 23.18
C TRP A 130 0.42 -4.30 23.91
N SER A 131 -0.70 -5.01 24.01
CA SER A 131 -0.73 -6.37 24.57
C SER A 131 0.16 -7.34 23.80
N MET A 132 0.19 -7.26 22.46
CA MET A 132 1.12 -8.07 21.65
C MET A 132 2.58 -7.74 21.98
N VAL A 133 2.93 -6.46 22.12
CA VAL A 133 4.29 -6.02 22.45
C VAL A 133 4.71 -6.43 23.87
N SER A 134 3.80 -6.32 24.83
CA SER A 134 4.09 -6.61 26.24
C SER A 134 4.09 -8.11 26.58
N CYS A 135 3.33 -8.92 25.84
CA CYS A 135 3.15 -10.36 26.15
C CYS A 135 3.73 -11.30 25.08
N GLY A 136 4.13 -10.79 23.92
CA GLY A 136 4.55 -11.59 22.77
C GLY A 136 5.94 -12.22 22.92
N LYS A 137 6.04 -13.51 22.58
CA LYS A 137 7.32 -14.18 22.29
C LYS A 137 7.42 -14.39 20.77
N GLY A 138 8.29 -13.63 20.09
CA GLY A 138 8.52 -13.75 18.64
C GLY A 138 8.50 -12.39 17.91
N ASP A 139 8.68 -12.44 16.59
CA ASP A 139 8.55 -11.25 15.74
C ASP A 139 7.07 -10.94 15.48
N ILE A 140 6.59 -9.87 16.11
CA ILE A 140 5.21 -9.35 16.03
C ILE A 140 5.12 -8.08 15.17
N SER A 141 6.21 -7.73 14.48
CA SER A 141 6.32 -6.45 13.78
C SER A 141 5.27 -6.30 12.68
N GLU A 142 4.92 -7.39 12.00
CA GLU A 142 3.94 -7.39 10.91
C GLU A 142 2.50 -7.22 11.39
N GLU A 143 2.15 -7.88 12.50
CA GLU A 143 0.85 -7.74 13.14
C GLU A 143 0.67 -6.30 13.61
N VAL A 144 1.65 -5.76 14.33
CA VAL A 144 1.62 -4.37 14.81
C VAL A 144 1.53 -3.38 13.64
N ASP A 145 2.25 -3.59 12.53
CA ASP A 145 2.12 -2.78 11.32
C ASP A 145 0.70 -2.86 10.73
N THR A 146 0.09 -4.05 10.74
CA THR A 146 -1.29 -4.25 10.29
C THR A 146 -2.28 -3.45 11.15
N ILE A 147 -2.11 -3.48 12.48
CA ILE A 147 -2.96 -2.70 13.41
C ILE A 147 -2.82 -1.21 13.14
N LYS A 148 -1.58 -0.72 12.93
CA LYS A 148 -1.35 0.69 12.60
C LYS A 148 -2.04 1.10 11.30
N ILE A 149 -2.02 0.24 10.29
CA ILE A 149 -2.73 0.47 9.02
C ILE A 149 -4.25 0.52 9.24
N GLU A 150 -4.82 -0.39 10.05
CA GLU A 150 -6.25 -0.38 10.41
C GLU A 150 -6.64 0.93 11.11
N VAL A 151 -5.86 1.37 12.09
CA VAL A 151 -6.05 2.64 12.79
C VAL A 151 -5.96 3.83 11.83
N ALA A 152 -4.98 3.84 10.93
CA ALA A 152 -4.83 4.88 9.92
C ALA A 152 -6.06 4.96 9.00
N ALA A 153 -6.62 3.80 8.61
CA ALA A 153 -7.82 3.74 7.79
C ALA A 153 -9.06 4.31 8.51
N VAL A 154 -9.22 4.02 9.80
CA VAL A 154 -10.29 4.61 10.63
C VAL A 154 -10.10 6.11 10.78
N ARG A 155 -8.86 6.55 11.03
CA ARG A 155 -8.52 7.98 11.20
C ARG A 155 -8.83 8.80 9.95
N ASP A 156 -8.42 8.32 8.77
CA ASP A 156 -8.72 8.99 7.49
C ASP A 156 -10.23 9.16 7.31
N GLU A 157 -11.00 8.10 7.57
CA GLU A 157 -12.45 8.15 7.43
C GLU A 157 -13.12 9.04 8.46
N TYR A 158 -12.64 9.05 9.71
CA TYR A 158 -13.12 9.99 10.73
C TYR A 158 -12.86 11.45 10.35
N ILE A 159 -11.69 11.77 9.77
CA ILE A 159 -11.37 13.12 9.28
C ILE A 159 -12.35 13.52 8.17
N LYS A 160 -12.61 12.63 7.19
CA LYS A 160 -13.61 12.87 6.14
C LYS A 160 -15.01 13.05 6.72
N PHE A 161 -15.40 12.19 7.66
CA PHE A 161 -16.69 12.25 8.32
C PHE A 161 -16.88 13.58 9.05
N LYS A 162 -15.88 14.02 9.82
CA LYS A 162 -15.88 15.29 10.56
C LYS A 162 -16.01 16.51 9.63
N GLY A 163 -15.40 16.44 8.45
CA GLY A 163 -15.56 17.45 7.40
C GLY A 163 -16.91 17.44 6.68
N SER A 164 -17.68 16.34 6.79
CA SER A 164 -18.92 16.14 6.04
C SER A 164 -20.08 17.01 6.54
N LYS A 165 -21.04 17.28 5.64
CA LYS A 165 -22.31 17.94 6.00
C LYS A 165 -23.10 17.14 7.04
N LYS A 166 -22.96 15.81 7.04
CA LYS A 166 -23.66 14.93 7.99
C LYS A 166 -23.20 15.19 9.42
N TYR A 167 -21.89 15.25 9.66
CA TYR A 167 -21.35 15.52 10.98
C TYR A 167 -21.77 16.90 11.50
N LYS A 168 -21.74 17.92 10.63
CA LYS A 168 -22.19 19.28 10.98
C LYS A 168 -23.66 19.36 11.40
N LYS A 169 -24.50 18.44 10.94
CA LYS A 169 -25.93 18.34 11.31
C LYS A 169 -26.19 17.55 12.60
N LEU A 170 -25.17 16.89 13.16
CA LEU A 170 -25.33 16.15 14.41
C LEU A 170 -25.59 17.10 15.57
N LYS A 171 -26.44 16.64 16.50
CA LYS A 171 -26.81 17.43 17.69
C LYS A 171 -25.56 17.68 18.54
N ASP A 172 -25.38 18.92 18.99
CA ASP A 172 -24.49 19.21 20.11
C ASP A 172 -25.20 18.85 21.41
N LYS A 173 -24.52 18.08 22.24
CA LYS A 173 -25.03 17.70 23.56
C LYS A 173 -24.79 18.87 24.53
N GLU A 174 -25.40 20.03 24.29
CA GLU A 174 -25.74 20.91 25.40
C GLU A 174 -27.02 20.34 26.04
N LEU A 175 -26.83 19.42 26.99
CA LEU A 175 -27.84 19.17 28.01
C LEU A 175 -28.12 20.53 28.64
N LYS A 176 -29.29 21.10 28.33
CA LYS A 176 -29.91 22.17 29.10
C LYS A 176 -29.76 21.80 30.57
N LYS A 177 -28.82 22.43 31.29
CA LYS A 177 -28.84 22.44 32.75
C LYS A 177 -30.23 22.91 33.11
N GLY A 178 -31.00 22.03 33.73
CA GLY A 178 -32.37 22.30 34.13
C GLY A 178 -32.39 23.66 34.84
N LYS A 179 -33.31 24.52 34.40
CA LYS A 179 -33.76 25.64 35.20
C LYS A 179 -34.07 25.08 36.58
N LYS A 180 -33.21 25.31 37.57
CA LYS A 180 -33.56 25.13 38.97
C LYS A 180 -34.74 26.07 39.18
N SER A 181 -35.91 25.46 39.33
CA SER A 181 -37.13 26.13 39.75
C SER A 181 -36.81 26.93 41.00
N ARG A 182 -37.06 28.24 40.93
CA ARG A 182 -37.38 29.02 42.13
C ARG A 182 -38.59 28.35 42.77
N ASN A 183 -38.44 27.92 44.01
CA ASN A 183 -39.43 28.01 45.09
C ASN A 183 -38.64 27.99 46.39
#